data_AF-A0A183K6A7-F1
#
_entry.id   AF-A0A183K6A7-F1
#
_cell.length_a   1.000
_cell.length_b   1.000
_cell.length_c   1.000
_cell.angle_alpha   90.00
_cell.angle_beta   90.00
_cell.angle_gamma   90.00
#
_symmetry.space_group_name_H-M   'P 1'
#
loop_
_entity.id
_entity.type
_entity.pdbx_description
1 polymer ?
#
loop_
_entity_poly.entity_id
_entity_poly.type
_entity_poly.pdbx_seq_one_letter_code
_entity_poly.pdbx_strand_id
1 'polypeptide(L)'
;MSASYNDEINGSTKSPSPQLKRSLKPPPPPSLQLEADAKRPKVSADHISAFSDTSSDVGDLEDFSRPFNAPDSWDSETNNGFTTVGANEVTETTVRRLTVLLEKRALSNQEARTKFPDQPKRFMQSELELQETLEEMQVLAANPELYPILAEQTRPISLLLGLLAHENTDISLSVIDLLHELLESSCLQEAGLDKVNQFLEVLFSGQLIQSLIQNISRLDETKKDEADGVHKTLGEFNLLDWLLVLVKLKSLSQSVTAYNLVRM
;
A
#
# COMPACT_ATOMS: atom_id res chain seq x y z
N MET A 1 43.45 21.91 57.57
CA MET A 1 44.13 23.14 58.03
C MET A 1 45.30 23.40 57.10
N SER A 2 45.47 24.67 56.70
CA SER A 2 46.64 25.28 56.03
C SER A 2 46.61 25.43 54.49
N ALA A 3 46.09 26.60 54.07
CA ALA A 3 46.63 27.62 53.14
C ALA A 3 47.64 27.17 52.05
N SER A 4 47.30 27.32 50.77
CA SER A 4 47.52 28.50 49.89
C SER A 4 48.99 28.76 49.52
N TYR A 5 49.30 28.55 48.23
CA TYR A 5 50.23 29.42 47.49
C TYR A 5 49.77 29.55 46.04
N ASN A 6 49.61 30.80 45.61
CA ASN A 6 49.26 31.22 44.26
C ASN A 6 50.45 31.05 43.33
N ASP A 7 50.18 30.75 42.05
CA ASP A 7 50.98 31.33 40.97
C ASP A 7 50.09 31.68 39.79
N GLU A 8 50.18 32.96 39.41
CA GLU A 8 49.50 33.60 38.30
C GLU A 8 50.27 33.31 37.00
N ILE A 9 49.60 32.84 35.94
CA ILE A 9 49.97 33.25 34.57
C ILE A 9 48.67 33.52 33.79
N ASN A 10 48.54 34.80 33.43
CA ASN A 10 47.57 35.38 32.52
C ASN A 10 47.66 34.76 31.11
N GLY A 11 46.50 34.39 30.56
CA GLY A 11 46.34 33.96 29.18
C GLY A 11 44.89 34.16 28.72
N SER A 12 44.52 35.42 28.51
CA SER A 12 43.20 35.89 28.08
C SER A 12 42.86 35.46 26.65
N THR A 13 41.87 34.60 26.47
CA THR A 13 41.04 34.54 25.26
C THR A 13 39.56 34.43 25.64
N LYS A 14 38.94 35.60 25.87
CA LYS A 14 37.48 35.73 25.99
C LYS A 14 36.85 35.56 24.61
N SER A 15 36.09 34.48 24.40
CA SER A 15 35.15 34.35 23.29
C SER A 15 33.74 34.67 23.80
N PRO A 16 33.00 35.63 23.20
CA PRO A 16 31.66 35.98 23.67
C PRO A 16 30.61 35.03 23.10
N SER A 17 29.77 34.48 23.98
CA SER A 17 28.51 33.82 23.61
C SER A 17 27.52 34.84 23.05
N PRO A 18 26.89 34.62 21.89
CA PRO A 18 25.69 35.34 21.51
C PRO A 18 24.46 34.53 21.94
N GLN A 19 23.75 35.04 22.95
CA GLN A 19 22.37 34.64 23.23
C GLN A 19 21.48 35.08 22.05
N LEU A 20 20.97 34.12 21.27
CA LEU A 20 19.92 34.34 20.28
C LEU A 20 18.73 33.45 20.65
N LYS A 21 17.86 33.99 21.51
CA LYS A 21 16.50 33.46 21.70
C LYS A 21 15.73 33.66 20.39
N ARG A 22 15.77 32.68 19.49
CA ARG A 22 14.88 32.62 18.33
C ARG A 22 13.58 31.95 18.73
N SER A 23 12.62 32.78 19.16
CA SER A 23 11.21 32.40 19.24
C SER A 23 10.70 32.09 17.84
N LEU A 24 10.60 30.81 17.47
CA LEU A 24 9.91 30.37 16.25
C LEU A 24 8.41 30.30 16.56
N LYS A 25 7.72 31.44 16.47
CA LYS A 25 6.27 31.44 16.28
C LYS A 25 6.04 31.37 14.76
N PRO A 26 5.25 30.43 14.23
CA PRO A 26 4.99 30.35 12.80
C PRO A 26 4.30 31.65 12.33
N PRO A 27 4.57 32.11 11.09
CA PRO A 27 3.94 33.31 10.55
C PRO A 27 2.41 33.09 10.45
N PRO A 28 1.60 34.13 10.66
CA PRO A 28 0.16 34.03 10.48
C PRO A 28 -0.17 33.72 9.01
N PRO A 29 -1.26 32.98 8.73
CA PRO A 29 -1.73 32.75 7.38
C PRO A 29 -2.07 34.10 6.70
N PRO A 30 -1.98 34.19 5.37
CA PRO A 30 -2.27 35.42 4.65
C PRO A 30 -3.73 35.81 4.90
N SER A 31 -3.94 36.99 5.47
CA SER A 31 -5.27 37.60 5.59
C SER A 31 -5.79 37.92 4.19
N LEU A 32 -6.91 37.32 3.79
CA LEU A 32 -7.68 37.73 2.62
C LEU A 32 -8.12 39.18 2.84
N GLN A 33 -7.42 40.13 2.21
CA GLN A 33 -7.89 41.49 2.07
C GLN A 33 -9.06 41.48 1.09
N LEU A 34 -10.27 41.61 1.64
CA LEU A 34 -11.46 42.06 0.93
C LEU A 34 -11.19 43.49 0.42
N GLU A 35 -10.68 43.60 -0.81
CA GLU A 35 -10.78 44.86 -1.55
C GLU A 35 -12.16 44.96 -2.19
N ALA A 36 -12.99 45.82 -1.58
CA ALA A 36 -14.17 46.38 -2.17
C ALA A 36 -13.75 47.42 -3.22
N ASP A 37 -14.08 47.19 -4.49
CA ASP A 37 -14.73 48.14 -5.41
C ASP A 37 -14.53 47.70 -6.87
N ALA A 38 -15.58 47.12 -7.47
CA ALA A 38 -15.75 47.17 -8.92
C ALA A 38 -17.23 47.11 -9.28
N LYS A 39 -17.73 48.28 -9.67
CA LYS A 39 -19.08 48.65 -10.10
C LYS A 39 -19.79 47.64 -11.01
N ARG A 40 -21.01 47.29 -10.58
CA ARG A 40 -22.11 46.67 -11.33
C ARG A 40 -22.55 47.55 -12.53
N PRO A 41 -22.76 47.01 -13.75
CA PRO A 41 -23.54 47.68 -14.77
C PRO A 41 -25.04 47.44 -14.55
N LYS A 42 -25.81 48.53 -14.59
CA LYS A 42 -27.28 48.53 -14.64
C LYS A 42 -27.72 48.35 -16.10
N VAL A 43 -28.64 47.44 -16.37
CA VAL A 43 -29.47 47.47 -17.58
C VAL A 43 -30.91 47.65 -17.12
N SER A 44 -31.47 48.82 -17.44
CA SER A 44 -32.87 49.20 -17.30
C SER A 44 -33.60 48.94 -18.62
N ALA A 45 -34.86 48.51 -18.50
CA ALA A 45 -35.80 48.27 -19.58
C ALA A 45 -36.11 49.55 -20.37
N ASP A 46 -36.38 49.41 -21.68
CA ASP A 46 -37.64 49.81 -22.31
C ASP A 46 -37.62 49.58 -23.84
N HIS A 47 -38.84 49.40 -24.38
CA HIS A 47 -39.29 49.21 -25.78
C HIS A 47 -39.47 47.75 -26.26
N ILE A 48 -40.57 47.28 -26.87
CA ILE A 48 -41.88 47.83 -27.32
C ILE A 48 -42.87 46.65 -27.53
N SER A 49 -44.14 46.85 -27.16
CA SER A 49 -45.45 46.26 -27.56
C SER A 49 -45.63 44.92 -28.29
N ALA A 50 -46.63 44.13 -27.84
CA ALA A 50 -47.91 43.80 -28.54
C ALA A 50 -48.47 42.45 -27.99
N PHE A 51 -49.54 42.42 -27.19
CA PHE A 51 -50.98 42.39 -27.53
C PHE A 51 -51.59 40.97 -27.40
N SER A 52 -52.62 40.83 -26.54
CA SER A 52 -53.66 39.76 -26.43
C SER A 52 -53.20 38.30 -26.21
N ASP A 53 -53.88 37.40 -25.50
CA ASP A 53 -55.16 37.38 -24.79
C ASP A 53 -55.17 36.13 -23.89
N THR A 54 -55.94 36.22 -22.80
CA THR A 54 -56.70 35.17 -22.09
C THR A 54 -56.30 33.69 -22.18
N SER A 55 -56.12 33.05 -21.02
CA SER A 55 -56.92 31.88 -20.57
C SER A 55 -56.12 30.98 -19.60
N SER A 56 -56.81 30.59 -18.54
CA SER A 56 -56.50 29.56 -17.55
C SER A 56 -55.73 28.34 -18.05
N ASP A 57 -54.74 27.86 -17.27
CA ASP A 57 -54.80 26.49 -16.73
C ASP A 57 -53.77 26.27 -15.60
N VAL A 58 -54.14 25.45 -14.62
CA VAL A 58 -53.27 24.95 -13.54
C VAL A 58 -52.78 23.57 -13.99
N GLY A 59 -51.46 23.35 -14.07
CA GLY A 59 -50.90 22.06 -14.47
C GLY A 59 -49.44 21.86 -14.05
N ASP A 60 -49.30 20.99 -13.05
CA ASP A 60 -48.27 19.95 -12.87
C ASP A 60 -46.76 20.29 -12.79
N LEU A 61 -46.27 20.09 -11.57
CA LEU A 61 -44.93 19.58 -11.30
C LEU A 61 -44.78 18.19 -11.95
N GLU A 62 -43.76 18.02 -12.79
CA GLU A 62 -42.79 16.92 -12.83
C GLU A 62 -42.11 16.90 -14.21
N ASP A 63 -40.77 17.03 -14.26
CA ASP A 63 -39.90 16.25 -15.16
C ASP A 63 -38.41 16.63 -14.95
N PHE A 64 -37.70 15.82 -14.17
CA PHE A 64 -36.24 15.73 -14.22
C PHE A 64 -35.84 14.28 -14.47
N SER A 65 -36.31 13.71 -15.60
CA SER A 65 -35.76 12.48 -16.15
C SER A 65 -35.03 12.77 -17.46
N ARG A 66 -33.71 12.94 -17.37
CA ARG A 66 -32.82 12.60 -18.49
C ARG A 66 -31.70 11.68 -17.97
N PRO A 67 -31.67 10.40 -18.39
CA PRO A 67 -30.60 9.49 -18.00
C PRO A 67 -29.32 9.79 -18.77
N PHE A 68 -28.21 9.74 -18.03
CA PHE A 68 -26.84 9.79 -18.53
C PHE A 68 -26.56 8.52 -19.35
N ASN A 69 -26.24 8.68 -20.63
CA ASN A 69 -25.93 7.59 -21.54
C ASN A 69 -24.52 7.05 -21.25
N ALA A 70 -24.42 5.90 -20.58
CA ALA A 70 -23.17 5.16 -20.39
C ALA A 70 -22.97 4.17 -21.56
N PRO A 71 -21.74 4.01 -22.11
CA PRO A 71 -21.51 3.08 -23.21
C PRO A 71 -21.67 1.62 -22.78
N ASP A 72 -22.48 0.87 -23.55
CA ASP A 72 -22.71 -0.56 -23.47
C ASP A 72 -21.41 -1.35 -23.66
N SER A 73 -20.91 -2.00 -22.59
CA SER A 73 -20.17 -3.26 -22.63
C SER A 73 -19.78 -3.66 -21.20
N TRP A 74 -20.74 -4.18 -20.45
CA TRP A 74 -20.45 -4.96 -19.25
C TRP A 74 -21.52 -6.04 -19.08
N ASP A 75 -21.43 -7.07 -19.92
CA ASP A 75 -22.19 -8.28 -19.75
C ASP A 75 -21.81 -8.90 -18.40
N SER A 76 -22.67 -8.68 -17.42
CA SER A 76 -22.56 -9.18 -16.06
C SER A 76 -23.02 -10.64 -15.99
N GLU A 77 -22.34 -11.53 -16.69
CA GLU A 77 -22.50 -12.98 -16.53
C GLU A 77 -21.13 -13.67 -16.53
N THR A 78 -20.34 -13.38 -15.49
CA THR A 78 -19.42 -14.39 -14.94
C THR A 78 -19.76 -14.56 -13.47
N ASN A 79 -20.83 -15.33 -13.24
CA ASN A 79 -21.03 -16.07 -12.01
C ASN A 79 -19.86 -17.04 -11.83
N ASN A 80 -18.72 -16.54 -11.35
CA ASN A 80 -17.68 -17.40 -10.79
C ASN A 80 -18.13 -17.75 -9.39
N GLY A 81 -18.94 -18.81 -9.32
CA GLY A 81 -19.30 -19.46 -8.07
C GLY A 81 -18.04 -19.67 -7.23
N PHE A 82 -18.14 -19.25 -5.98
CA PHE A 82 -17.29 -19.65 -4.88
C PHE A 82 -17.05 -21.16 -4.97
N THR A 83 -15.89 -21.53 -5.49
CA THR A 83 -15.43 -22.90 -5.48
C THR A 83 -14.39 -22.92 -4.38
N THR A 84 -14.82 -23.38 -3.20
CA THR A 84 -13.91 -23.98 -2.21
C THR A 84 -12.83 -24.71 -2.99
N VAL A 85 -11.54 -24.41 -2.75
CA VAL A 85 -10.42 -25.08 -3.42
C VAL A 85 -10.45 -26.56 -3.05
N GLY A 86 -11.32 -27.29 -3.73
CA GLY A 86 -11.59 -28.71 -3.53
C GLY A 86 -10.75 -29.44 -4.55
N ALA A 87 -9.65 -30.03 -4.08
CA ALA A 87 -8.89 -31.10 -4.72
C ALA A 87 -8.60 -30.95 -6.23
N ASN A 88 -8.52 -29.72 -6.74
CA ASN A 88 -7.95 -29.45 -8.06
C ASN A 88 -6.44 -29.33 -7.84
N GLU A 89 -5.66 -30.12 -8.58
CA GLU A 89 -4.21 -29.94 -8.67
C GLU A 89 -3.92 -28.45 -8.88
N VAL A 90 -3.13 -27.86 -8.00
CA VAL A 90 -2.80 -26.44 -8.05
C VAL A 90 -1.88 -26.26 -9.24
N THR A 91 -2.36 -25.58 -10.28
CA THR A 91 -1.62 -25.41 -11.54
C THR A 91 -1.30 -23.94 -11.79
N GLU A 92 -0.55 -23.67 -12.86
CA GLU A 92 -0.33 -22.32 -13.39
C GLU A 92 -1.62 -21.51 -13.54
N THR A 93 -2.72 -22.16 -13.96
CA THR A 93 -4.01 -21.48 -14.12
C THR A 93 -4.57 -21.00 -12.80
N THR A 94 -4.34 -21.73 -11.71
CA THR A 94 -4.70 -21.34 -10.35
C THR A 94 -3.95 -20.09 -9.93
N VAL A 95 -2.64 -20.00 -10.19
CA VAL A 95 -1.85 -18.79 -9.91
C VAL A 95 -2.45 -17.58 -10.63
N ARG A 96 -2.64 -17.67 -11.94
CA ARG A 96 -3.18 -16.56 -12.76
C ARG A 96 -4.59 -16.16 -12.32
N ARG A 97 -5.43 -17.13 -11.96
CA ARG A 97 -6.79 -16.87 -11.44
C ARG A 97 -6.73 -16.11 -10.12
N LEU A 98 -5.93 -16.58 -9.17
CA LEU A 98 -5.82 -15.97 -7.84
C LEU A 98 -5.23 -14.56 -7.89
N THR A 99 -4.21 -14.34 -8.73
CA THR A 99 -3.62 -12.99 -8.87
C THR A 99 -4.59 -11.99 -9.49
N VAL A 100 -5.35 -12.38 -10.51
CA VAL A 100 -6.41 -11.53 -11.08
C VAL A 100 -7.54 -11.29 -10.06
N LEU A 101 -7.88 -12.29 -9.25
CA LEU A 101 -8.88 -12.16 -8.21
C LEU A 101 -8.44 -11.15 -7.14
N LEU A 102 -7.18 -11.23 -6.69
CA LEU A 102 -6.58 -10.26 -5.75
C LEU A 102 -6.72 -8.83 -6.28
N GLU A 103 -6.35 -8.59 -7.54
CA GLU A 103 -6.45 -7.27 -8.16
C GLU A 103 -7.89 -6.75 -8.18
N LYS A 104 -8.84 -7.63 -8.55
CA LYS A 104 -10.26 -7.28 -8.60
C LYS A 104 -10.82 -6.93 -7.22
N ARG A 105 -10.50 -7.72 -6.18
CA ARG A 105 -10.98 -7.48 -4.81
C ARG A 105 -10.33 -6.24 -4.20
N ALA A 106 -9.03 -6.05 -4.41
CA ALA A 106 -8.33 -4.85 -3.93
C ALA A 106 -8.90 -3.57 -4.57
N LEU A 107 -9.17 -3.60 -5.88
CA LEU A 107 -9.81 -2.48 -6.57
C LEU A 107 -11.22 -2.22 -6.03
N SER A 108 -12.03 -3.27 -5.87
CA SER A 108 -13.39 -3.15 -5.33
C SER A 108 -13.39 -2.57 -3.92
N ASN A 109 -12.47 -3.01 -3.07
CA ASN A 109 -12.29 -2.44 -1.73
C ASN A 109 -11.89 -0.96 -1.78
N GLN A 110 -10.89 -0.62 -2.59
CA GLN A 110 -10.44 0.76 -2.75
C GLN A 110 -11.56 1.69 -3.25
N GLU A 111 -12.37 1.23 -4.20
CA GLU A 111 -13.54 1.98 -4.66
C GLU A 111 -14.59 2.17 -3.57
N ALA A 112 -14.86 1.12 -2.79
CA ALA A 112 -15.83 1.19 -1.70
C ALA A 112 -15.39 2.17 -0.60
N ARG A 113 -14.10 2.17 -0.24
CA ARG A 113 -13.49 3.17 0.68
C ARG A 113 -13.59 4.58 0.11
N THR A 114 -13.36 4.75 -1.19
CA THR A 114 -13.44 6.06 -1.85
C THR A 114 -14.88 6.58 -1.91
N LYS A 115 -15.87 5.71 -2.14
CA LYS A 115 -17.30 6.05 -2.19
C LYS A 115 -17.87 6.34 -0.80
N PHE A 116 -17.38 5.65 0.24
CA PHE A 116 -17.93 5.69 1.58
C PHE A 116 -16.86 5.85 2.68
N PRO A 117 -16.02 6.90 2.66
CA PRO A 117 -14.83 7.02 3.52
C PRO A 117 -15.16 6.97 5.01
N ASP A 118 -16.27 7.60 5.43
CA ASP A 118 -16.68 7.68 6.84
C ASP A 118 -17.69 6.59 7.23
N GLN A 119 -17.92 5.59 6.38
CA GLN A 119 -18.89 4.52 6.66
C GLN A 119 -18.25 3.13 6.55
N PRO A 120 -17.46 2.70 7.55
CA PRO A 120 -16.78 1.39 7.53
C PRO A 120 -17.70 0.21 7.24
N LYS A 121 -18.94 0.25 7.75
CA LYS A 121 -19.95 -0.79 7.51
C LYS A 121 -20.30 -0.99 6.02
N ARG A 122 -20.11 0.02 5.17
CA ARG A 122 -20.41 -0.05 3.73
C ARG A 122 -19.35 -0.78 2.92
N PHE A 123 -18.09 -0.77 3.38
CA PHE A 123 -16.98 -1.44 2.70
C PHE A 123 -16.46 -2.68 3.46
N MET A 124 -17.04 -2.99 4.62
CA MET A 124 -16.69 -4.19 5.41
C MET A 124 -16.78 -5.49 4.59
N GLN A 125 -17.81 -5.65 3.76
CA GLN A 125 -17.94 -6.85 2.93
C GLN A 125 -16.79 -6.98 1.91
N SER A 126 -16.34 -5.87 1.31
CA SER A 126 -15.22 -5.92 0.37
C SER A 126 -13.87 -6.08 1.07
N GLU A 127 -13.74 -5.68 2.34
CA GLU A 127 -12.57 -6.02 3.16
C GLU A 127 -12.50 -7.53 3.44
N LEU A 128 -13.61 -8.13 3.88
CA LEU A 128 -13.67 -9.57 4.14
C LEU A 128 -13.34 -10.39 2.88
N GLU A 129 -13.92 -10.02 1.74
CA GLU A 129 -13.66 -10.70 0.47
C GLU A 129 -12.19 -10.57 0.00
N LEU A 130 -11.54 -9.45 0.33
CA LEU A 130 -10.11 -9.27 0.06
C LEU A 130 -9.27 -10.18 0.97
N GLN A 131 -9.60 -10.26 2.26
CA GLN A 131 -8.92 -11.14 3.21
C GLN A 131 -9.08 -12.61 2.84
N GLU A 132 -10.30 -13.07 2.52
CA GLU A 132 -10.55 -14.43 2.04
C GLU A 132 -9.70 -14.77 0.80
N THR A 133 -9.50 -13.80 -0.09
CA THR A 133 -8.65 -14.00 -1.27
C THR A 133 -7.16 -14.13 -0.90
N LEU A 134 -6.70 -13.37 0.10
CA LEU A 134 -5.32 -13.49 0.62
C LEU A 134 -5.10 -14.84 1.29
N GLU A 135 -6.08 -15.33 2.04
CA GLU A 135 -6.08 -16.67 2.65
C GLU A 135 -6.09 -17.76 1.56
N GLU A 136 -6.94 -17.66 0.54
CA GLU A 136 -6.97 -18.60 -0.59
C GLU A 136 -5.61 -18.68 -1.32
N MET A 137 -4.86 -17.56 -1.39
CA MET A 137 -3.54 -17.52 -2.01
C MET A 137 -2.48 -18.32 -1.26
N GLN A 138 -2.68 -18.67 0.01
CA GLN A 138 -1.72 -19.46 0.78
C GLN A 138 -1.52 -20.86 0.20
N VAL A 139 -2.50 -21.37 -0.58
CA VAL A 139 -2.35 -22.64 -1.30
C VAL A 139 -1.14 -22.65 -2.26
N LEU A 140 -0.70 -21.48 -2.72
CA LEU A 140 0.48 -21.35 -3.57
C LEU A 140 1.78 -21.68 -2.83
N ALA A 141 1.85 -21.43 -1.52
CA ALA A 141 3.02 -21.77 -0.70
C ALA A 141 3.27 -23.28 -0.65
N ALA A 142 2.19 -24.08 -0.61
CA ALA A 142 2.26 -25.53 -0.63
C ALA A 142 2.69 -26.13 -2.00
N ASN A 143 2.84 -25.30 -3.04
CA ASN A 143 3.16 -25.74 -4.41
C ASN A 143 4.36 -24.94 -4.95
N PRO A 144 5.57 -25.16 -4.42
CA PRO A 144 6.75 -24.36 -4.71
C PRO A 144 7.20 -24.41 -6.18
N GLU A 145 6.78 -25.41 -6.97
CA GLU A 145 7.03 -25.41 -8.41
C GLU A 145 6.40 -24.23 -9.16
N LEU A 146 5.40 -23.58 -8.57
CA LEU A 146 4.67 -22.46 -9.15
C LEU A 146 5.32 -21.09 -8.90
N TYR A 147 6.37 -21.02 -8.08
CA TYR A 147 7.03 -19.76 -7.71
C TYR A 147 7.58 -18.98 -8.91
N PRO A 148 8.14 -19.60 -9.97
CA PRO A 148 8.55 -18.88 -11.18
C PRO A 148 7.37 -18.16 -11.86
N ILE A 149 6.22 -18.83 -11.94
CA ILE A 149 5.00 -18.26 -12.53
C ILE A 149 4.49 -17.11 -11.66
N LEU A 150 4.52 -17.28 -10.33
CA LEU A 150 4.15 -16.22 -9.39
C LEU A 150 5.09 -15.02 -9.53
N ALA A 151 6.40 -15.24 -9.68
CA ALA A 151 7.39 -14.19 -9.89
C ALA A 151 7.17 -13.38 -11.18
N GLU A 152 6.59 -13.98 -12.23
CA GLU A 152 6.17 -13.25 -13.43
C GLU A 152 5.03 -12.27 -13.16
N GLN A 153 4.24 -12.47 -12.10
CA GLN A 153 3.10 -11.61 -11.71
C GLN A 153 3.56 -10.39 -10.90
N THR A 154 4.43 -9.57 -11.49
CA THR A 154 5.07 -8.43 -10.81
C THR A 154 4.06 -7.40 -10.29
N ARG A 155 3.00 -7.12 -11.04
CA ARG A 155 1.96 -6.16 -10.65
C ARG A 155 1.13 -6.65 -9.46
N PRO A 156 0.56 -7.87 -9.47
CA PRO A 156 -0.07 -8.46 -8.29
C PRO A 156 0.84 -8.52 -7.06
N ILE A 157 2.13 -8.84 -7.22
CA ILE A 157 3.09 -8.83 -6.11
C ILE A 157 3.26 -7.40 -5.56
N SER A 158 3.40 -6.41 -6.44
CA SER A 158 3.53 -5.00 -6.02
C SER A 158 2.28 -4.52 -5.27
N LEU A 159 1.10 -4.93 -5.73
CA LEU A 159 -0.17 -4.68 -5.05
C LEU A 159 -0.21 -5.33 -3.66
N LEU A 160 0.18 -6.60 -3.55
CA LEU A 160 0.27 -7.33 -2.29
C LEU A 160 1.16 -6.60 -1.28
N LEU A 161 2.35 -6.16 -1.71
CA LEU A 161 3.26 -5.39 -0.85
C LEU A 161 2.70 -4.02 -0.46
N GLY A 162 1.91 -3.39 -1.33
CA GLY A 162 1.19 -2.17 -1.03
C GLY A 162 0.11 -2.34 0.06
N LEU A 163 -0.51 -3.52 0.13
CA LEU A 163 -1.52 -3.84 1.15
C LEU A 163 -0.93 -3.95 2.57
N LEU A 164 0.39 -4.08 2.74
CA LEU A 164 1.04 -3.99 4.06
C LEU A 164 0.81 -2.62 4.72
N ALA A 165 0.65 -1.55 3.93
CA ALA A 165 0.37 -0.20 4.44
C ALA A 165 -1.14 0.09 4.60
N HIS A 166 -2.01 -0.92 4.47
CA HIS A 166 -3.46 -0.73 4.44
C HIS A 166 -4.01 -0.28 5.80
N GLU A 167 -4.93 0.69 5.82
CA GLU A 167 -5.44 1.32 7.05
C GLU A 167 -6.07 0.32 8.05
N ASN A 168 -6.78 -0.70 7.54
CA ASN A 168 -7.22 -1.83 8.36
C ASN A 168 -6.04 -2.80 8.57
N THR A 169 -5.63 -2.98 9.83
CA THR A 169 -4.54 -3.87 10.26
C THR A 169 -4.85 -5.34 9.97
N ASP A 170 -6.11 -5.75 9.96
CA ASP A 170 -6.46 -7.15 9.71
C ASP A 170 -6.08 -7.56 8.28
N ILE A 171 -6.15 -6.64 7.32
CA ILE A 171 -5.67 -6.86 5.95
C ILE A 171 -4.14 -6.95 5.91
N SER A 172 -3.42 -6.06 6.60
CA SER A 172 -1.95 -6.13 6.60
C SER A 172 -1.43 -7.37 7.33
N LEU A 173 -2.11 -7.85 8.37
CA LEU A 173 -1.84 -9.13 9.02
C LEU A 173 -2.09 -10.32 8.07
N SER A 174 -3.19 -10.31 7.31
CA SER A 174 -3.46 -11.35 6.30
C SER A 174 -2.36 -11.42 5.24
N VAL A 175 -1.79 -10.28 4.85
CA VAL A 175 -0.63 -10.22 3.94
C VAL A 175 0.64 -10.77 4.59
N ILE A 176 0.89 -10.46 5.87
CA ILE A 176 2.01 -11.04 6.63
C ILE A 176 1.89 -12.56 6.67
N ASP A 177 0.70 -13.08 6.97
CA ASP A 177 0.46 -14.52 7.01
C ASP A 177 0.71 -15.17 5.65
N LEU A 178 0.23 -14.57 4.56
CA LEU A 178 0.53 -15.07 3.22
C LEU A 178 2.04 -15.04 2.92
N LEU A 179 2.75 -13.97 3.28
CA LEU A 179 4.19 -13.87 3.10
C LEU A 179 4.95 -14.88 3.97
N HIS A 180 4.47 -15.15 5.20
CA HIS A 180 5.03 -16.14 6.10
C HIS A 180 5.01 -17.52 5.47
N GLU A 181 3.85 -17.95 4.97
CA GLU A 181 3.67 -19.23 4.30
C GLU A 181 4.54 -19.33 3.03
N LEU A 182 4.53 -18.28 2.19
CA LEU A 182 5.32 -18.27 0.94
C LEU A 182 6.83 -18.30 1.19
N LEU A 183 7.29 -17.77 2.31
CA LEU A 183 8.70 -17.67 2.67
C LEU A 183 9.13 -18.73 3.70
N GLU A 184 8.28 -19.72 3.98
CA GLU A 184 8.63 -20.79 4.91
C GLU A 184 9.85 -21.59 4.41
N SER A 185 10.79 -21.85 5.31
CA SER A 185 12.08 -22.49 4.96
C SER A 185 11.95 -23.85 4.25
N SER A 186 10.94 -24.64 4.61
CA SER A 186 10.52 -25.91 3.98
C SER A 186 10.19 -25.70 2.50
N CYS A 187 9.28 -24.76 2.21
CA CYS A 187 8.80 -24.43 0.86
C CYS A 187 9.96 -23.91 -0.01
N LEU A 188 10.81 -23.04 0.54
CA LEU A 188 11.97 -22.49 -0.17
C LEU A 188 13.01 -23.57 -0.51
N GLN A 189 13.24 -24.52 0.40
CA GLN A 189 14.19 -25.61 0.15
C GLN A 189 13.68 -26.56 -0.94
N GLU A 190 12.37 -26.82 -0.99
CA GLU A 190 11.74 -27.70 -1.97
C GLU A 190 11.69 -27.09 -3.39
N ALA A 191 11.44 -25.78 -3.51
CA ALA A 191 11.39 -25.11 -4.82
C ALA A 191 12.73 -25.19 -5.59
N GLY A 192 13.84 -25.20 -4.86
CA GLY A 192 15.18 -25.09 -5.39
C GLY A 192 15.62 -23.63 -5.55
N LEU A 193 16.89 -23.38 -5.26
CA LEU A 193 17.46 -22.04 -5.11
C LEU A 193 17.20 -21.11 -6.30
N ASP A 194 17.28 -21.62 -7.53
CA ASP A 194 17.16 -20.78 -8.73
C ASP A 194 15.74 -20.21 -8.88
N LYS A 195 14.71 -21.01 -8.57
CA LYS A 195 13.30 -20.56 -8.61
C LYS A 195 13.00 -19.58 -7.49
N VAL A 196 13.49 -19.89 -6.27
CA VAL A 196 13.37 -19.00 -5.11
C VAL A 196 14.01 -17.66 -5.37
N ASN A 197 15.22 -17.64 -5.95
CA ASN A 197 15.94 -16.41 -6.23
C ASN A 197 15.12 -15.46 -7.12
N GLN A 198 14.50 -15.97 -8.19
CA GLN A 198 13.67 -15.14 -9.06
C GLN A 198 12.49 -14.52 -8.29
N PHE A 199 11.82 -15.30 -7.44
CA PHE A 199 10.71 -14.81 -6.63
C PHE A 199 11.17 -13.77 -5.58
N LEU A 200 12.27 -14.05 -4.87
CA LEU A 200 12.85 -13.14 -3.90
C LEU A 200 13.31 -11.83 -4.54
N GLU A 201 13.90 -11.87 -5.74
CA GLU A 201 14.31 -10.68 -6.48
C GLU A 201 13.13 -9.76 -6.77
N VAL A 202 11.97 -10.31 -7.14
CA VAL A 202 10.75 -9.53 -7.37
C VAL A 202 10.23 -8.92 -6.08
N LEU A 203 10.22 -9.67 -4.98
CA LEU A 203 9.81 -9.17 -3.66
C LEU A 203 10.72 -8.03 -3.16
N PHE A 204 12.04 -8.18 -3.28
CA PHE A 204 12.99 -7.15 -2.89
C PHE A 204 12.92 -5.92 -3.79
N SER A 205 12.74 -6.12 -5.10
CA SER A 205 12.53 -5.02 -6.05
C SER A 205 11.24 -4.26 -5.73
N GLY A 206 10.22 -4.93 -5.19
CA GLY A 206 8.98 -4.36 -4.69
C GLY A 206 9.09 -3.71 -3.30
N GLN A 207 10.30 -3.53 -2.75
CA GLN A 207 10.55 -2.90 -1.45
C GLN A 207 9.97 -3.67 -0.24
N LEU A 208 9.87 -5.00 -0.32
CA LEU A 208 9.34 -5.85 0.77
C LEU A 208 9.87 -5.45 2.16
N ILE A 209 11.19 -5.33 2.33
CA ILE A 209 11.82 -5.01 3.61
C ILE A 209 11.31 -3.67 4.17
N GLN A 210 11.24 -2.64 3.31
CA GLN A 210 10.79 -1.32 3.73
C GLN A 210 9.32 -1.36 4.14
N SER A 211 8.47 -2.03 3.38
CA SER A 211 7.04 -2.19 3.69
C SER A 211 6.82 -2.94 5.00
N LEU A 212 7.58 -4.00 5.27
CA LEU A 212 7.51 -4.75 6.53
C LEU A 212 7.92 -3.90 7.73
N ILE A 213 9.04 -3.16 7.64
CA ILE A 213 9.49 -2.26 8.72
C ILE A 213 8.44 -1.18 9.01
N GLN A 214 7.88 -0.58 7.95
CA GLN A 214 6.81 0.40 8.10
C GLN A 214 5.57 -0.20 8.75
N ASN A 215 5.18 -1.42 8.37
CA ASN A 215 4.03 -2.09 8.96
C ASN A 215 4.27 -2.47 10.44
N ILE A 216 5.45 -2.96 10.83
CA ILE A 216 5.75 -3.24 12.26
C ILE A 216 5.54 -1.98 13.11
N SER A 217 5.95 -0.81 12.62
CA SER A 217 5.90 0.44 13.41
C SER A 217 4.50 0.91 13.82
N ARG A 218 3.45 0.37 13.18
CA ARG A 218 2.04 0.70 13.44
C ARG A 218 1.27 -0.41 14.16
N LEU A 219 1.86 -1.59 14.33
CA LEU A 219 1.24 -2.70 15.05
C LEU A 219 1.35 -2.49 16.56
N ASP A 220 0.31 -2.89 17.28
CA ASP A 220 0.17 -2.81 18.72
C ASP A 220 0.39 -4.18 19.36
N GLU A 221 1.58 -4.39 19.92
CA GLU A 221 1.99 -5.65 20.58
C GLU A 221 1.13 -6.00 21.82
N THR A 222 0.26 -5.10 22.31
CA THR A 222 -0.68 -5.45 23.39
C THR A 222 -1.83 -6.33 22.90
N LYS A 223 -2.10 -6.33 21.60
CA LYS A 223 -3.08 -7.20 20.96
C LYS A 223 -2.38 -8.45 20.48
N LYS A 224 -2.93 -9.61 20.82
CA LYS A 224 -2.33 -10.91 20.53
C LYS A 224 -2.07 -11.12 19.03
N ASP A 225 -3.02 -10.77 18.18
CA ASP A 225 -2.94 -11.03 16.74
C ASP A 225 -1.90 -10.11 16.07
N GLU A 226 -1.84 -8.84 16.49
CA GLU A 226 -0.83 -7.89 16.02
C GLU A 226 0.58 -8.24 16.53
N ALA A 227 0.69 -8.71 17.78
CA ALA A 227 1.95 -9.23 18.33
C ALA A 227 2.45 -10.48 17.57
N ASP A 228 1.54 -11.37 17.19
CA ASP A 228 1.87 -12.54 16.35
C ASP A 228 2.37 -12.10 14.97
N GLY A 229 1.74 -11.09 14.36
CA GLY A 229 2.19 -10.49 13.10
C GLY A 229 3.59 -9.85 13.18
N VAL A 230 3.95 -9.27 14.34
CA VAL A 230 5.32 -8.76 14.60
C VAL A 230 6.33 -9.89 14.79
N HIS A 231 5.91 -11.05 15.31
CA HIS A 231 6.78 -12.21 15.54
C HIS A 231 7.06 -13.04 14.27
N LYS A 232 6.00 -13.32 13.47
CA LYS A 232 6.10 -13.41 12.00
C LYS A 232 6.72 -12.11 11.49
N THR A 233 6.94 -11.77 10.24
CA THR A 233 7.77 -10.57 9.90
C THR A 233 9.21 -10.57 10.45
N LEU A 234 9.49 -10.51 11.77
CA LEU A 234 10.84 -10.58 12.36
C LEU A 234 11.53 -11.93 12.11
N GLY A 235 10.79 -13.03 12.19
CA GLY A 235 11.31 -14.36 11.84
C GLY A 235 11.77 -14.42 10.37
N GLU A 236 10.98 -13.86 9.48
CA GLU A 236 11.14 -13.86 8.03
C GLU A 236 12.20 -12.85 7.63
N PHE A 237 12.29 -11.72 8.30
CA PHE A 237 13.39 -10.76 8.12
C PHE A 237 14.73 -11.44 8.39
N ASN A 238 14.84 -12.19 9.49
CA ASN A 238 16.05 -12.95 9.79
C ASN A 238 16.33 -13.98 8.69
N LEU A 239 15.33 -14.77 8.29
CA LEU A 239 15.50 -15.78 7.24
C LEU A 239 15.94 -15.15 5.89
N LEU A 240 15.31 -14.05 5.48
CA LEU A 240 15.61 -13.33 4.25
C LEU A 240 17.01 -12.72 4.26
N ASP A 241 17.46 -12.18 5.40
CA ASP A 241 18.82 -11.66 5.55
C ASP A 241 19.86 -12.77 5.39
N TRP A 242 19.62 -13.93 6.02
CA TRP A 242 20.45 -15.12 5.86
C TRP A 242 20.48 -15.61 4.40
N LEU A 243 19.32 -15.69 3.73
CA LEU A 243 19.24 -16.11 2.33
C LEU A 243 19.98 -15.16 1.39
N LEU A 244 19.86 -13.83 1.60
CA LEU A 244 20.57 -12.84 0.81
C LEU A 244 22.10 -12.99 0.93
N VAL A 245 22.60 -13.26 2.14
CA VAL A 245 24.02 -13.54 2.37
C VAL A 245 24.45 -14.81 1.64
N LEU A 246 23.67 -15.90 1.74
CA LEU A 246 23.99 -17.17 1.07
C LEU A 246 24.01 -17.03 -0.47
N VAL A 247 23.06 -16.30 -1.05
CA VAL A 247 22.99 -16.05 -2.50
C VAL A 247 24.23 -15.27 -2.96
N LYS A 248 24.61 -14.20 -2.23
CA LYS A 248 25.82 -13.43 -2.53
C LYS A 248 27.09 -14.28 -2.43
N LEU A 249 27.21 -15.11 -1.39
CA LEU A 249 28.36 -16.01 -1.21
C LEU A 249 28.46 -17.04 -2.34
N LYS A 250 27.34 -17.61 -2.80
CA LYS A 250 27.32 -18.56 -3.92
C LYS A 250 27.74 -17.90 -5.24
N SER A 251 27.23 -16.70 -5.51
CA SER A 251 27.61 -15.90 -6.68
C SER A 251 29.10 -15.57 -6.68
N LEU A 252 29.64 -15.15 -5.53
CA LEU A 252 31.07 -14.89 -5.36
C LEU A 252 31.92 -16.15 -5.59
N SER A 253 31.50 -17.30 -5.05
CA SER A 253 32.19 -18.58 -5.26
C SER A 253 32.26 -18.97 -6.74
N GLN A 254 31.16 -18.79 -7.49
CA GLN A 254 31.14 -19.07 -8.93
C GLN A 254 32.07 -18.11 -9.70
N SER A 255 32.06 -16.82 -9.36
CA SER A 255 32.93 -15.81 -9.97
C SER A 255 34.41 -16.11 -9.73
N VAL A 256 34.79 -16.48 -8.50
CA VAL A 256 36.16 -16.90 -8.16
C VAL A 256 36.57 -18.16 -8.93
N THR A 257 35.67 -19.13 -9.06
CA THR A 257 35.93 -20.37 -9.80
C THR A 257 36.13 -20.09 -11.29
N ALA A 258 35.27 -19.26 -11.89
CA ALA A 258 35.38 -18.85 -13.30
C ALA A 258 36.67 -18.07 -13.55
N TYR A 259 37.03 -17.14 -12.67
CA TYR A 259 38.29 -16.39 -12.75
C TYR A 259 39.53 -17.32 -12.73
N ASN A 260 39.53 -18.32 -11.85
CA ASN A 260 40.63 -19.28 -11.77
C ASN A 260 40.73 -20.18 -13.02
N LEU A 261 39.59 -20.52 -13.64
CA LEU A 261 39.55 -21.33 -14.86
C LEU A 261 40.09 -20.58 -16.10
N VAL A 262 39.84 -19.27 -16.19
CA VAL A 262 40.35 -18.41 -17.28
C VAL A 262 41.84 -18.12 -17.16
N ARG A 263 42.41 -18.26 -15.96
CA ARG A 263 43.82 -17.97 -15.68
C ARG A 263 44.74 -19.20 -15.82
N MET A 264 44.18 -20.41 -15.91
CA MET A 264 44.91 -21.66 -16.18
C MET A 264 45.03 -21.91 -17.68
#